data_AF-A0A9Q3KTX5-F1
#
_entry.id   AF-A0A9Q3KTX5-F1
#
_cell.length_a   1.000
_cell.length_b   1.000
_cell.length_c   1.000
_cell.angle_alpha   90.00
_cell.angle_beta   90.00
_cell.angle_gamma   90.00
#
_symmetry.space_group_name_H-M   'P 1'
#
loop_
_entity.id
_entity.type
_entity.pdbx_description
1 polymer ?
#
loop_
_entity_poly.entity_id
_entity_poly.type
_entity_poly.pdbx_seq_one_letter_code
_entity_poly.pdbx_strand_id
1 'polypeptide(L)'
;MGHMSADRTKERVASTAWWPKWEQELGEYINTCERCQKANRKNGRKYGLLQHIEVPKHPWETISMDWVTGLVPGGKENYNACLIIVDRFSKSIRCLPCHKEDTAMDTALLFWNNIISTCGVPKIIINDRDPKFTSEFWTDLYDILGTKLAFSTAYHPQTDGLAERMIQTMEDILRRFCAYGHEYKDQEGYTHDWVTLLPDVQLAYKTSEHSTTGKTPAVVEKGWNALLPVDHLKKNLLTIHPTAKDFHDMWKRACDTAAKCITEAK
;
A
#
# COMPACT_ATOMS: atom_id res chain seq x y z
N MET A 1 -9.36 -5.04 5.02
CA MET A 1 -7.91 -5.35 5.14
C MET A 1 -7.02 -4.19 4.66
N GLY A 2 -7.23 -2.93 5.10
CA GLY A 2 -6.29 -1.85 4.76
C GLY A 2 -6.82 -0.42 4.70
N HIS A 3 -8.14 -0.19 4.64
CA HIS A 3 -8.74 1.16 4.52
C HIS A 3 -8.09 2.01 3.41
N MET A 4 -7.87 1.39 2.26
CA MET A 4 -7.21 1.97 1.08
C MET A 4 -8.07 3.07 0.44
N SER A 5 -7.51 3.81 -0.52
CA SER A 5 -8.24 4.87 -1.24
C SER A 5 -9.49 4.34 -1.94
N ALA A 6 -10.42 5.25 -2.24
CA ALA A 6 -11.67 4.91 -2.90
C ALA A 6 -11.45 4.20 -4.24
N ASP A 7 -10.54 4.72 -5.06
CA ASP A 7 -10.25 4.17 -6.40
C ASP A 7 -9.70 2.75 -6.31
N ARG A 8 -8.71 2.51 -5.42
CA ARG A 8 -8.15 1.17 -5.21
C ARG A 8 -9.19 0.18 -4.70
N THR A 9 -10.09 0.66 -3.84
CA THR A 9 -11.19 -0.16 -3.32
C THR A 9 -12.17 -0.54 -4.44
N LYS A 10 -12.49 0.41 -5.33
CA LYS A 10 -13.35 0.16 -6.51
C LYS A 10 -12.71 -0.84 -7.48
N GLU A 11 -11.45 -0.64 -7.85
CA GLU A 11 -10.70 -1.55 -8.72
C GLU A 11 -10.69 -2.99 -8.16
N ARG A 12 -10.43 -3.11 -6.85
CA ARG A 12 -10.45 -4.41 -6.17
C ARG A 12 -11.83 -5.06 -6.29
N VAL A 13 -12.89 -4.34 -5.96
CA VAL A 13 -14.27 -4.88 -6.01
C VAL A 13 -14.63 -5.29 -7.44
N ALA A 14 -14.36 -4.45 -8.44
CA ALA A 14 -14.61 -4.74 -9.85
C ALA A 14 -13.93 -6.03 -10.33
N SER A 15 -12.74 -6.34 -9.83
CA SER A 15 -12.02 -7.58 -10.16
C SER A 15 -12.59 -8.83 -9.48
N THR A 16 -13.49 -8.66 -8.49
CA THR A 16 -13.95 -9.73 -7.60
C THR A 16 -15.43 -10.03 -7.61
N ALA A 17 -16.26 -9.02 -7.81
CA ALA A 17 -17.70 -9.10 -7.63
C ALA A 17 -18.38 -8.04 -8.50
N TRP A 18 -19.64 -8.31 -8.85
CA TRP A 18 -20.47 -7.38 -9.60
C TRP A 18 -21.92 -7.48 -9.13
N TRP A 19 -22.59 -6.34 -8.98
CA TRP A 19 -24.03 -6.23 -8.75
C TRP A 19 -24.57 -4.89 -9.28
N PRO A 20 -25.89 -4.74 -9.52
CA PRO A 20 -26.46 -3.46 -9.94
C PRO A 20 -26.13 -2.34 -8.94
N LYS A 21 -25.69 -1.17 -9.42
CA LYS A 21 -25.31 0.00 -8.60
C LYS A 21 -24.13 -0.22 -7.64
N TRP A 22 -23.30 -1.26 -7.85
CA TRP A 22 -22.18 -1.56 -6.97
C TRP A 22 -21.22 -0.39 -6.74
N GLU A 23 -20.91 0.41 -7.77
CA GLU A 23 -20.03 1.58 -7.64
C GLU A 23 -20.62 2.67 -6.73
N GLN A 24 -21.94 2.87 -6.82
CA GLN A 24 -22.66 3.85 -6.02
C GLN A 24 -22.68 3.40 -4.56
N GLU A 25 -23.11 2.18 -4.30
CA GLU A 25 -23.20 1.61 -2.95
C GLU A 25 -21.83 1.52 -2.29
N LEU A 26 -20.78 1.15 -3.05
CA LEU A 26 -19.42 1.15 -2.55
C LEU A 26 -18.93 2.57 -2.24
N GLY A 27 -19.28 3.56 -3.07
CA GLY A 27 -19.02 4.97 -2.80
C GLY A 27 -19.69 5.45 -1.51
N GLU A 28 -20.96 5.10 -1.31
CA GLU A 28 -21.72 5.41 -0.09
C GLU A 28 -21.09 4.75 1.15
N TYR A 29 -20.66 3.49 1.06
CA TYR A 29 -19.95 2.81 2.14
C TYR A 29 -18.62 3.50 2.50
N ILE A 30 -17.82 3.87 1.51
CA ILE A 30 -16.53 4.52 1.74
C ILE A 30 -16.74 5.91 2.36
N ASN A 31 -17.77 6.65 1.92
CA ASN A 31 -18.13 7.95 2.45
C ASN A 31 -18.73 7.89 3.86
N THR A 32 -19.37 6.78 4.23
CA THR A 32 -19.93 6.56 5.57
C THR A 32 -18.98 5.83 6.52
N CYS A 33 -17.82 5.37 6.03
CA CYS A 33 -16.82 4.69 6.87
C CYS A 33 -16.21 5.68 7.88
N GLU A 34 -16.73 5.67 9.11
CA GLU A 34 -16.35 6.55 10.21
C GLU A 34 -14.82 6.62 10.41
N ARG A 35 -14.13 5.48 10.31
CA ARG A 35 -12.67 5.38 10.46
C ARG A 35 -11.91 6.11 9.35
N CYS A 36 -12.34 5.98 8.10
CA CYS A 36 -11.74 6.70 6.97
C CYS A 36 -12.02 8.20 7.08
N GLN A 37 -13.25 8.57 7.46
CA GLN A 37 -13.64 9.99 7.58
C GLN A 37 -12.91 10.70 8.71
N LYS A 38 -12.69 10.05 9.86
CA LYS A 38 -11.91 10.62 10.98
C LYS A 38 -10.42 10.76 10.67
N ALA A 39 -9.88 9.88 9.83
CA ALA A 39 -8.44 9.82 9.57
C ALA A 39 -7.97 10.58 8.32
N ASN A 40 -8.83 10.79 7.32
CA ASN A 40 -8.46 11.50 6.09
C ASN A 40 -8.25 13.01 6.36
N ARG A 41 -7.01 13.50 6.27
CA ARG A 41 -6.73 14.95 6.24
C ARG A 41 -7.00 15.51 4.84
N LYS A 42 -7.55 16.74 4.75
CA LYS A 42 -7.68 17.46 3.47
C LYS A 42 -6.28 17.85 2.96
N ASN A 43 -5.83 17.23 1.88
CA ASN A 43 -4.56 17.55 1.25
C ASN A 43 -4.63 18.92 0.57
N GLY A 44 -3.80 19.86 1.03
CA GLY A 44 -3.71 21.21 0.47
C GLY A 44 -2.30 21.76 0.59
N ARG A 45 -1.39 21.37 -0.30
CA ARG A 45 -0.16 22.11 -0.58
C ARG A 45 0.16 22.08 -2.07
N LYS A 46 0.55 23.25 -2.59
CA LYS A 46 1.04 23.41 -3.98
C LYS A 46 2.49 22.95 -4.05
N TYR A 47 2.82 22.18 -5.09
CA TYR A 47 4.18 21.71 -5.37
C TYR A 47 5.01 22.82 -6.05
N GLY A 48 6.29 22.91 -5.69
CA GLY A 48 7.31 23.79 -6.30
C GLY A 48 8.09 23.13 -7.46
N LEU A 49 9.28 23.67 -7.78
CA LEU A 49 10.11 23.32 -8.96
C LEU A 49 10.99 22.06 -8.80
N LEU A 50 10.94 21.18 -9.82
CA LEU A 50 11.61 19.87 -9.89
C LEU A 50 13.14 19.98 -9.95
N GLN A 51 13.84 19.25 -9.08
CA GLN A 51 15.18 18.74 -9.37
C GLN A 51 15.12 17.23 -9.64
N HIS A 52 16.07 16.72 -10.42
CA HIS A 52 16.03 15.39 -11.00
C HIS A 52 16.92 14.41 -10.20
N ILE A 53 16.34 13.60 -9.31
CA ILE A 53 17.00 12.34 -8.90
C ILE A 53 16.81 11.36 -10.05
N GLU A 54 17.90 10.70 -10.44
CA GLU A 54 17.87 9.68 -11.49
C GLU A 54 16.75 8.67 -11.24
N VAL A 55 16.02 8.35 -12.31
CA VAL A 55 14.97 7.34 -12.26
C VAL A 55 15.68 5.98 -12.14
N PRO A 56 15.38 5.17 -11.11
CA PRO A 56 15.98 3.85 -10.97
C PRO A 56 15.64 2.97 -12.18
N LYS A 57 16.56 2.09 -12.56
CA LYS A 57 16.39 1.19 -13.71
C LYS A 57 15.98 -0.21 -13.30
N HIS A 58 16.29 -0.58 -12.06
CA HIS A 58 15.98 -1.90 -11.50
C HIS A 58 15.24 -1.78 -10.15
N PRO A 59 14.42 -2.78 -9.79
CA PRO A 59 13.86 -2.89 -8.44
C PRO A 59 14.96 -2.80 -7.38
N TRP A 60 14.67 -2.09 -6.30
CA TRP A 60 15.55 -1.96 -5.11
C TRP A 60 16.88 -1.22 -5.34
N GLU A 61 17.09 -0.63 -6.52
CA GLU A 61 18.29 0.16 -6.82
C GLU A 61 18.32 1.49 -6.05
N THR A 62 17.15 2.12 -5.90
CA THR A 62 16.97 3.33 -5.10
C THR A 62 15.77 3.17 -4.19
N ILE A 63 16.02 3.28 -2.89
CA ILE A 63 14.97 3.20 -1.88
C ILE A 63 14.81 4.52 -1.14
N SER A 64 13.60 4.79 -0.68
CA SER A 64 13.31 5.82 0.31
C SER A 64 12.87 5.15 1.60
N MET A 65 13.34 5.64 2.75
CA MET A 65 12.90 5.13 4.05
C MET A 65 12.61 6.23 5.06
N ASP A 66 11.70 5.94 5.98
CA ASP A 66 11.25 6.87 7.02
C ASP A 66 10.74 6.12 8.26
N TRP A 67 10.84 6.76 9.42
CA TRP A 67 10.40 6.22 10.70
C TRP A 67 9.00 6.71 11.07
N VAL A 68 8.09 5.78 11.27
CA VAL A 68 6.84 6.06 11.97
C VAL A 68 7.03 5.77 13.45
N THR A 69 7.17 6.82 14.26
CA THR A 69 7.35 6.72 15.72
C THR A 69 6.08 7.11 16.49
N GLY A 70 6.08 6.83 17.79
CA GLY A 70 4.96 7.15 18.68
C GLY A 70 3.73 6.29 18.39
N LEU A 71 3.95 5.06 17.94
CA LEU A 71 2.90 4.06 17.82
C LEU A 71 2.62 3.46 19.20
N VAL A 72 1.38 3.01 19.42
CA VAL A 72 1.07 2.24 20.63
C VAL A 72 1.88 0.94 20.62
N PRO A 73 2.40 0.48 21.78
CA PRO A 73 3.13 -0.79 21.84
C PRO A 73 2.31 -1.93 21.24
N GLY A 74 2.91 -2.69 20.33
CA GLY A 74 2.27 -3.82 19.65
C GLY A 74 3.21 -5.01 19.47
N GLY A 75 2.63 -6.18 19.27
CA GLY A 75 3.34 -7.46 19.19
C GLY A 75 3.84 -7.95 20.53
N LYS A 76 4.38 -9.18 20.55
CA LYS A 76 4.99 -9.78 21.75
C LYS A 76 6.17 -8.98 22.29
N GLU A 77 6.90 -8.31 21.40
CA GLU A 77 8.09 -7.51 21.72
C GLU A 77 7.77 -6.04 22.06
N ASN A 78 6.49 -5.65 22.12
CA ASN A 78 6.05 -4.28 22.43
C ASN A 78 6.68 -3.20 21.52
N TYR A 79 6.74 -3.44 20.22
CA TYR A 79 7.23 -2.49 19.23
C TYR A 79 6.43 -1.18 19.29
N ASN A 80 7.12 -0.05 19.30
CA ASN A 80 6.53 1.29 19.42
C ASN A 80 6.86 2.21 18.21
N ALA A 81 7.56 1.66 17.22
CA ALA A 81 7.91 2.33 15.98
C ALA A 81 7.86 1.35 14.79
N CYS A 82 7.81 1.89 13.57
CA CYS A 82 7.93 1.13 12.34
C CYS A 82 8.84 1.84 11.34
N LEU A 83 9.84 1.13 10.81
CA LEU A 83 10.65 1.58 9.68
C LEU A 83 9.92 1.23 8.38
N ILE A 84 9.52 2.24 7.63
CA ILE A 84 8.89 2.09 6.32
C ILE A 84 9.96 2.27 5.25
N ILE A 85 10.03 1.33 4.32
CA ILE A 85 10.99 1.35 3.21
C ILE A 85 10.21 1.17 1.90
N VAL A 86 10.44 2.05 0.94
CA VAL A 86 9.77 2.09 -0.35
C VAL A 86 10.80 1.99 -1.46
N ASP A 87 10.63 1.01 -2.35
CA ASP A 87 11.39 0.93 -3.60
C ASP A 87 10.85 1.96 -4.61
N ARG A 88 11.72 2.86 -5.08
CA ARG A 88 11.31 3.89 -6.04
C ARG A 88 11.05 3.34 -7.43
N PHE A 89 11.51 2.13 -7.77
CA PHE A 89 11.19 1.52 -9.06
C PHE A 89 9.82 0.82 -9.03
N SER A 90 9.71 -0.25 -8.26
CA SER A 90 8.50 -1.08 -8.21
C SER A 90 7.36 -0.51 -7.39
N LYS A 91 7.64 0.51 -6.56
CA LYS A 91 6.71 1.04 -5.54
C LYS A 91 6.35 -0.01 -4.49
N SER A 92 7.14 -1.08 -4.38
CA SER A 92 6.99 -2.07 -3.32
C SER A 92 7.38 -1.46 -1.98
N ILE A 93 6.66 -1.87 -0.94
CA ILE A 93 6.83 -1.35 0.43
C ILE A 93 7.24 -2.46 1.39
N ARG A 94 8.05 -2.12 2.37
CA ARG A 94 8.39 -2.97 3.51
C ARG A 94 8.13 -2.17 4.78
N CYS A 95 7.33 -2.73 5.67
CA CYS A 95 7.05 -2.16 6.98
C CYS A 95 7.71 -3.07 8.01
N LEU A 96 8.73 -2.58 8.68
CA LEU A 96 9.52 -3.34 9.65
C LEU A 96 9.20 -2.82 11.06
N PRO A 97 8.57 -3.61 11.93
CA PRO A 97 8.32 -3.21 13.31
C PRO A 97 9.63 -3.17 14.09
N CYS A 98 9.76 -2.19 14.99
CA CYS A 98 11.01 -1.83 15.63
C CYS A 98 10.74 -0.96 16.87
N HIS A 99 11.80 -0.58 17.57
CA HIS A 99 11.71 0.34 18.70
C HIS A 99 12.29 1.70 18.35
N LYS A 100 11.65 2.77 18.85
CA LYS A 100 12.15 4.13 18.73
C LYS A 100 13.55 4.24 19.36
N GLU A 101 13.82 3.43 20.37
CA GLU A 101 15.06 3.35 21.11
C GLU A 101 16.16 2.54 20.40
N ASP A 102 15.85 1.85 19.30
CA ASP A 102 16.81 1.03 18.55
C ASP A 102 18.04 1.85 18.16
N THR A 103 19.22 1.26 18.34
CA THR A 103 20.49 1.90 17.95
C THR A 103 20.67 1.87 16.42
N ALA A 104 21.68 2.58 15.92
CA ALA A 104 22.07 2.49 14.51
C ALA A 104 22.48 1.06 14.12
N MET A 105 23.08 0.30 15.04
CA MET A 105 23.47 -1.10 14.82
C MET A 105 22.25 -2.01 14.74
N ASP A 106 21.28 -1.86 15.63
CA ASP A 106 20.02 -2.62 15.60
C ASP A 106 19.26 -2.36 14.29
N THR A 107 19.22 -1.08 13.88
CA THR A 107 18.64 -0.67 12.60
C THR A 107 19.36 -1.32 11.41
N ALA A 108 20.69 -1.35 11.42
CA ALA A 108 21.47 -1.97 10.35
C ALA A 108 21.22 -3.48 10.26
N LEU A 109 21.12 -4.17 11.40
CA LEU A 109 20.77 -5.60 11.44
C LEU A 109 19.34 -5.84 10.92
N LEU A 110 18.38 -5.02 11.36
CA LEU A 110 17.00 -5.07 10.89
C LEU A 110 16.93 -4.89 9.36
N PHE A 111 17.64 -3.89 8.83
CA PHE A 111 17.72 -3.61 7.41
C PHE A 111 18.42 -4.74 6.64
N TRP A 112 19.53 -5.26 7.15
CA TRP A 112 20.27 -6.35 6.53
C TRP A 112 19.41 -7.60 6.38
N ASN A 113 18.76 -8.01 7.46
CA ASN A 113 17.99 -9.26 7.53
C ASN A 113 16.72 -9.22 6.67
N ASN A 114 16.12 -8.05 6.47
CA ASN A 114 14.84 -7.93 5.78
C ASN A 114 14.95 -7.38 4.35
N ILE A 115 15.97 -6.58 4.06
CA ILE A 115 16.14 -5.92 2.75
C ILE A 115 17.35 -6.48 2.02
N ILE A 116 18.56 -6.34 2.55
CA ILE A 116 19.78 -6.72 1.83
C ILE A 116 19.78 -8.22 1.50
N SER A 117 19.36 -9.07 2.45
CA SER A 117 19.28 -10.51 2.27
C SER A 117 18.32 -10.97 1.16
N THR A 118 17.28 -10.18 0.84
CA THR A 118 16.22 -10.57 -0.11
C THR A 118 16.25 -9.79 -1.41
N CYS A 119 16.73 -8.55 -1.38
CA CYS A 119 16.68 -7.59 -2.47
C CYS A 119 18.08 -7.18 -2.96
N GLY A 120 19.12 -7.44 -2.18
CA GLY A 120 20.48 -6.98 -2.43
C GLY A 120 20.75 -5.58 -1.86
N VAL A 121 21.99 -5.13 -2.01
CA VAL A 121 22.46 -3.82 -1.54
C VAL A 121 21.96 -2.73 -2.50
N PRO A 122 21.20 -1.72 -2.02
CA PRO A 122 20.74 -0.61 -2.85
C PRO A 122 21.92 0.30 -3.25
N LYS A 123 21.83 0.95 -4.42
CA LYS A 123 22.83 1.95 -4.83
C LYS A 123 22.63 3.28 -4.13
N ILE A 124 21.37 3.66 -3.91
CA ILE A 124 21.00 4.93 -3.30
C ILE A 124 19.96 4.69 -2.22
N ILE A 125 20.23 5.25 -1.05
CA ILE A 125 19.29 5.30 0.06
C ILE A 125 18.90 6.75 0.27
N ILE A 126 17.60 7.03 0.21
CA ILE A 126 17.01 8.32 0.55
C ILE A 126 16.35 8.19 1.91
N ASN A 127 16.69 9.07 2.84
CA ASN A 127 16.13 9.10 4.18
C ASN A 127 16.10 10.53 4.70
N ASP A 128 15.35 10.76 5.77
CA ASP A 128 15.40 12.03 6.49
C ASP A 128 16.71 12.15 7.29
N ARG A 129 16.88 13.29 7.96
CA ARG A 129 18.05 13.55 8.81
C ARG A 129 17.86 13.01 10.24
N ASP A 130 17.19 11.87 10.40
CA ASP A 130 17.11 11.23 11.71
C ASP A 130 18.53 10.90 12.22
N PRO A 131 18.86 11.18 13.49
CA PRO A 131 20.19 10.95 14.05
C PRO A 131 20.72 9.53 13.85
N LYS A 132 19.84 8.51 13.80
CA LYS A 132 20.25 7.12 13.56
C LYS A 132 20.88 6.95 12.18
N PHE A 133 20.30 7.60 11.19
CA PHE A 133 20.73 7.57 9.80
C PHE A 133 21.92 8.47 9.49
N THR A 134 22.18 9.47 10.34
CA THR A 134 23.36 10.34 10.23
C THR A 134 24.49 9.91 11.16
N SER A 135 24.38 8.77 11.83
CA SER A 135 25.44 8.25 12.70
C SER A 135 26.66 7.83 11.88
N GLU A 136 27.85 8.00 12.45
CA GLU A 136 29.13 7.61 11.82
C GLU A 136 29.13 6.13 11.42
N PHE A 137 28.61 5.27 12.30
CA PHE A 137 28.44 3.86 12.01
C PHE A 137 27.58 3.61 10.75
N TRP A 138 26.44 4.30 10.60
CA TRP A 138 25.57 4.13 9.44
C TRP A 138 26.23 4.66 8.18
N THR A 139 26.89 5.82 8.24
CA THR A 139 27.58 6.39 7.08
C THR A 139 28.73 5.49 6.61
N ASP A 140 29.54 4.98 7.53
CA ASP A 140 30.70 4.15 7.21
C ASP A 140 30.28 2.78 6.69
N LEU A 141 29.24 2.19 7.27
CA LEU A 141 28.69 0.91 6.81
C LEU A 141 28.28 0.99 5.33
N TYR A 142 27.54 2.04 4.94
CA TYR A 142 27.06 2.16 3.58
C TYR A 142 28.12 2.69 2.60
N ASP A 143 29.14 3.41 3.08
CA ASP A 143 30.33 3.72 2.27
C ASP A 143 31.08 2.43 1.88
N ILE A 144 31.29 1.52 2.84
CA ILE A 144 31.88 0.19 2.59
C ILE A 144 31.04 -0.65 1.63
N LEU A 145 29.71 -0.58 1.75
CA LEU A 145 28.78 -1.31 0.86
C LEU A 145 28.65 -0.66 -0.52
N GLY A 146 29.25 0.51 -0.76
CA GLY A 146 29.15 1.25 -2.02
C GLY A 146 27.77 1.87 -2.25
N THR A 147 27.01 2.11 -1.18
CA THR A 147 25.69 2.73 -1.21
C THR A 147 25.79 4.23 -0.93
N LYS A 148 25.24 5.03 -1.82
CA LYS A 148 25.15 6.48 -1.64
C LYS A 148 23.98 6.85 -0.72
N LEU A 149 24.28 7.46 0.41
CA LEU A 149 23.27 8.07 1.29
C LEU A 149 22.87 9.46 0.77
N ALA A 150 21.57 9.71 0.65
CA ALA A 150 20.99 10.96 0.18
C ALA A 150 19.94 11.46 1.18
N PHE A 151 20.34 12.37 2.06
CA PHE A 151 19.46 12.93 3.07
C PHE A 151 18.48 13.95 2.48
N SER A 152 17.18 13.74 2.68
CA SER A 152 16.16 14.73 2.34
C SER A 152 16.36 15.98 3.20
N THR A 153 16.34 17.15 2.57
CA THR A 153 16.24 18.41 3.33
C THR A 153 14.77 18.68 3.59
N ALA A 154 14.45 19.39 4.69
CA ALA A 154 13.09 19.85 5.00
C ALA A 154 12.42 20.71 3.88
N TYR A 155 13.15 20.97 2.78
CA TYR A 155 12.75 21.77 1.62
C TYR A 155 12.98 21.06 0.27
N HIS A 156 13.15 19.74 0.21
CA HIS A 156 13.23 18.97 -1.05
C HIS A 156 12.03 18.04 -1.37
N PRO A 157 10.76 18.47 -1.21
CA PRO A 157 9.58 17.63 -1.44
C PRO A 157 9.30 17.27 -2.93
N GLN A 158 10.06 17.81 -3.90
CA GLN A 158 9.81 17.49 -5.31
C GLN A 158 10.38 16.14 -5.74
N THR A 159 11.52 15.74 -5.20
CA THR A 159 12.26 14.60 -5.76
C THR A 159 11.90 13.28 -5.09
N ASP A 160 11.42 13.37 -3.86
CA ASP A 160 10.90 12.24 -3.09
C ASP A 160 9.35 12.25 -3.01
N GLY A 161 8.66 13.26 -3.55
CA GLY A 161 7.21 13.47 -3.38
C GLY A 161 6.28 12.32 -3.81
N LEU A 162 6.77 11.32 -4.56
CA LEU A 162 6.04 10.07 -4.77
C LEU A 162 6.24 9.07 -3.65
N ALA A 163 7.49 8.82 -3.24
CA ALA A 163 7.79 7.92 -2.14
C ALA A 163 7.38 8.53 -0.79
N GLU A 164 7.55 9.85 -0.58
CA GLU A 164 6.96 10.59 0.54
C GLU A 164 5.45 10.38 0.63
N ARG A 165 4.72 10.49 -0.49
CA ARG A 165 3.28 10.22 -0.52
C ARG A 165 2.95 8.77 -0.18
N MET A 166 3.77 7.81 -0.60
CA MET A 166 3.59 6.39 -0.29
C MET A 166 3.84 6.12 1.19
N ILE A 167 4.90 6.69 1.75
CA ILE A 167 5.24 6.63 3.16
C ILE A 167 4.12 7.25 3.99
N GLN A 168 3.66 8.46 3.66
CA GLN A 168 2.51 9.12 4.31
C GLN A 168 1.24 8.29 4.24
N THR A 169 0.94 7.70 3.07
CA THR A 169 -0.22 6.82 2.92
C THR A 169 -0.12 5.61 3.85
N MET A 170 1.08 5.03 3.96
CA MET A 170 1.29 3.87 4.83
C MET A 170 1.28 4.27 6.31
N GLU A 171 1.87 5.40 6.68
CA GLU A 171 1.77 5.98 8.03
C GLU A 171 0.31 6.20 8.42
N ASP A 172 -0.50 6.81 7.56
CA ASP A 172 -1.93 7.02 7.81
C ASP A 172 -2.66 5.68 8.02
N ILE A 173 -2.33 4.66 7.23
CA ILE A 173 -2.88 3.31 7.38
C ILE A 173 -2.46 2.72 8.74
N LEU A 174 -1.18 2.78 9.11
CA LEU A 174 -0.67 2.28 10.39
C LEU A 174 -1.34 3.00 11.56
N ARG A 175 -1.41 4.34 11.53
CA ARG A 175 -2.07 5.13 12.59
C ARG A 175 -3.56 4.81 12.70
N ARG A 176 -4.25 4.53 11.59
CA ARG A 176 -5.64 4.05 11.62
C ARG A 176 -5.76 2.69 12.29
N PHE A 177 -4.82 1.77 12.05
CA PHE A 177 -4.80 0.50 12.75
C PHE A 177 -4.44 0.65 14.24
N CYS A 178 -3.56 1.57 14.61
CA CYS A 178 -3.29 1.85 16.02
C CYS A 178 -4.49 2.50 16.73
N ALA A 179 -5.19 3.43 16.07
CA ALA A 179 -6.30 4.18 16.68
C ALA A 179 -7.66 3.47 16.62
N TYR A 180 -7.89 2.69 15.56
CA TYR A 180 -9.19 2.06 15.25
C TYR A 180 -9.05 0.61 14.79
N GLY A 181 -7.84 0.04 14.83
CA GLY A 181 -7.63 -1.37 14.58
C GLY A 181 -8.59 -2.16 15.44
N HIS A 182 -9.14 -3.20 14.85
CA HIS A 182 -10.04 -4.03 15.59
C HIS A 182 -9.25 -4.65 16.75
N GLU A 183 -9.64 -4.39 17.99
CA GLU A 183 -9.53 -5.42 19.03
C GLU A 183 -10.43 -6.57 18.59
N TYR A 184 -9.97 -7.33 17.60
CA TYR A 184 -10.65 -8.51 17.13
C TYR A 184 -10.18 -9.62 18.05
N LYS A 185 -10.81 -9.72 19.22
CA LYS A 185 -10.67 -10.89 20.08
C LYS A 185 -11.32 -12.06 19.34
N ASP A 186 -10.50 -12.97 18.84
CA ASP A 186 -11.02 -14.26 18.41
C ASP A 186 -11.54 -15.06 19.62
N GLN A 187 -12.10 -16.24 19.36
CA GLN A 187 -12.63 -17.11 20.43
C GLN A 187 -11.54 -17.56 21.43
N GLU A 188 -10.26 -17.36 21.09
CA GLU A 188 -9.09 -17.67 21.91
C GLU A 188 -8.53 -16.42 22.64
N GLY A 189 -9.11 -15.24 22.41
CA GLY A 189 -8.76 -13.99 23.09
C GLY A 189 -7.59 -13.22 22.47
N TYR A 190 -7.13 -13.54 21.25
CA TYR A 190 -6.04 -12.80 20.60
C TYR A 190 -6.50 -11.42 20.15
N THR A 191 -5.80 -10.37 20.56
CA THR A 191 -5.96 -9.02 19.97
C THR A 191 -5.07 -8.91 18.75
N HIS A 192 -5.65 -8.65 17.58
CA HIS A 192 -4.89 -8.33 16.36
C HIS A 192 -4.37 -6.90 16.43
N ASP A 193 -3.17 -6.71 16.97
CA ASP A 193 -2.51 -5.41 17.00
C ASP A 193 -1.95 -4.99 15.63
N TRP A 194 -1.47 -3.74 15.54
CA TRP A 194 -0.95 -3.20 14.29
C TRP A 194 0.25 -3.98 13.73
N VAL A 195 1.07 -4.61 14.59
CA VAL A 195 2.23 -5.43 14.19
C VAL A 195 1.77 -6.72 13.52
N THR A 196 0.80 -7.41 14.13
CA THR A 196 0.24 -8.66 13.57
C THR A 196 -0.45 -8.43 12.23
N LEU A 197 -0.97 -7.23 11.98
CA LEU A 197 -1.65 -6.85 10.74
C LEU A 197 -0.70 -6.33 9.65
N LEU A 198 0.57 -6.05 9.96
CA LEU A 198 1.55 -5.55 8.97
C LEU A 198 1.68 -6.44 7.72
N PRO A 199 1.74 -7.79 7.82
CA PRO A 199 1.85 -8.65 6.64
C PRO A 199 0.64 -8.50 5.71
N ASP A 200 -0.57 -8.44 6.28
CA ASP A 200 -1.81 -8.30 5.51
C ASP A 200 -1.89 -6.94 4.81
N VAL A 201 -1.49 -5.87 5.50
CA VAL A 201 -1.46 -4.52 4.93
C VAL A 201 -0.45 -4.45 3.78
N GLN A 202 0.75 -4.99 3.97
CA GLN A 202 1.77 -5.03 2.94
C GLN A 202 1.31 -5.86 1.73
N LEU A 203 0.68 -7.01 1.96
CA LEU A 203 0.13 -7.85 0.90
C LEU A 203 -0.99 -7.14 0.15
N ALA A 204 -1.93 -6.52 0.85
CA ALA A 204 -3.02 -5.75 0.26
C ALA A 204 -2.49 -4.58 -0.58
N TYR A 205 -1.46 -3.88 -0.09
CA TYR A 205 -0.81 -2.80 -0.82
C TYR A 205 -0.12 -3.31 -2.09
N LYS A 206 0.71 -4.35 -1.99
CA LYS A 206 1.49 -4.89 -3.11
C LYS A 206 0.65 -5.50 -4.21
N THR A 207 -0.58 -5.90 -3.91
CA THR A 207 -1.56 -6.46 -4.85
C THR A 207 -2.60 -5.45 -5.33
N SER A 208 -2.50 -4.18 -4.91
CA SER A 208 -3.35 -3.10 -5.42
C SER A 208 -2.63 -2.35 -6.54
N GLU A 209 -3.36 -1.97 -7.60
CA GLU A 209 -2.76 -1.23 -8.71
C GLU A 209 -2.31 0.17 -8.27
N HIS A 210 -1.16 0.58 -8.81
CA HIS A 210 -0.62 1.91 -8.57
C HIS A 210 -0.84 2.79 -9.80
N SER A 211 -1.60 3.87 -9.65
CA SER A 211 -2.00 4.77 -10.73
C SER A 211 -0.86 5.28 -11.61
N THR A 212 0.33 5.47 -11.03
CA THR A 212 1.51 5.92 -11.78
C THR A 212 2.13 4.85 -12.68
N THR A 213 1.92 3.56 -12.38
CA THR A 213 2.53 2.44 -13.12
C THR A 213 1.51 1.63 -13.92
N GLY A 214 0.22 1.75 -13.60
CA GLY A 214 -0.84 0.89 -14.17
C GLY A 214 -0.66 -0.59 -13.87
N LYS A 215 0.20 -0.94 -12.91
CA LYS A 215 0.51 -2.29 -12.48
C LYS A 215 0.52 -2.35 -10.95
N THR A 216 0.46 -3.55 -10.40
CA THR A 216 0.64 -3.77 -8.97
C THR A 216 2.15 -3.76 -8.63
N PRO A 217 2.55 -3.28 -7.45
CA PRO A 217 3.94 -3.32 -7.03
C PRO A 217 4.55 -4.73 -7.06
N ALA A 218 3.77 -5.77 -6.71
CA ALA A 218 4.24 -7.15 -6.77
C ALA A 218 4.60 -7.60 -8.19
N VAL A 219 3.82 -7.20 -9.20
CA VAL A 219 4.12 -7.51 -10.60
C VAL A 219 5.37 -6.79 -11.07
N VAL A 220 5.59 -5.54 -10.64
CA VAL A 220 6.81 -4.80 -11.04
C VAL A 220 8.06 -5.33 -10.32
N GLU A 221 7.93 -5.72 -9.05
CA GLU A 221 9.03 -6.26 -8.23
C GLU A 221 9.40 -7.71 -8.62
N LYS A 222 8.40 -8.58 -8.73
CA LYS A 222 8.60 -10.05 -8.85
C LYS A 222 8.10 -10.64 -10.16
N GLY A 223 7.32 -9.90 -10.93
CA GLY A 223 6.69 -10.38 -12.17
C GLY A 223 5.32 -11.03 -11.99
N TRP A 224 4.82 -11.19 -10.76
CA TRP A 224 3.54 -11.87 -10.48
C TRP A 224 2.87 -11.34 -9.20
N ASN A 225 1.54 -11.51 -9.12
CA ASN A 225 0.76 -11.24 -7.91
C ASN A 225 0.63 -12.51 -7.07
N ALA A 226 0.79 -12.37 -5.76
CA ALA A 226 0.48 -13.46 -4.83
C ALA A 226 -1.02 -13.80 -4.87
N LEU A 227 -1.33 -15.09 -4.73
CA LEU A 227 -2.72 -15.54 -4.56
C LEU A 227 -3.24 -15.04 -3.21
N LEU A 228 -4.41 -14.43 -3.24
CA LEU A 228 -5.11 -13.97 -2.05
C LEU A 228 -6.15 -15.01 -1.63
N PRO A 229 -6.58 -15.04 -0.35
CA PRO A 229 -7.65 -15.93 0.11
C PRO A 229 -8.92 -15.82 -0.75
N VAL A 230 -9.24 -14.62 -1.24
CA VAL A 230 -10.39 -14.38 -2.14
C VAL A 230 -10.26 -15.12 -3.47
N ASP A 231 -9.04 -15.33 -3.98
CA ASP A 231 -8.85 -16.04 -5.26
C ASP A 231 -9.15 -17.53 -5.12
N HIS A 232 -8.96 -18.09 -3.92
CA HIS A 232 -9.37 -19.46 -3.60
C HIS A 232 -10.87 -19.57 -3.41
N LEU A 233 -11.51 -18.58 -2.79
CA LEU A 233 -12.97 -18.52 -2.68
C LEU A 233 -13.62 -18.42 -4.06
N LYS A 234 -13.02 -17.64 -4.98
CA LYS A 234 -13.47 -17.51 -6.37
C LYS A 234 -13.40 -18.79 -7.19
N LYS A 235 -12.49 -19.73 -6.90
CA LYS A 235 -12.44 -21.02 -7.61
C LYS A 235 -13.74 -21.80 -7.49
N ASN A 236 -14.43 -21.65 -6.35
CA ASN A 236 -15.69 -22.33 -6.06
C ASN A 236 -16.92 -21.43 -6.28
N LEU A 237 -16.72 -20.12 -6.43
CA LEU A 237 -17.79 -19.24 -6.88
C LEU A 237 -18.04 -19.52 -8.35
N LEU A 238 -19.30 -19.78 -8.71
CA LEU A 238 -19.74 -19.77 -10.10
C LEU A 238 -19.20 -18.49 -10.74
N THR A 239 -18.22 -18.65 -11.62
CA THR A 239 -17.77 -17.60 -12.54
C THR A 239 -19.03 -17.04 -13.12
N ILE A 240 -19.31 -15.74 -12.91
CA ILE A 240 -20.61 -15.10 -13.15
C ILE A 240 -21.32 -15.86 -14.25
N HIS A 241 -22.28 -16.66 -13.80
CA HIS A 241 -22.87 -17.78 -14.52
C HIS A 241 -23.19 -17.32 -15.96
N PRO A 242 -23.09 -18.20 -16.99
CA PRO A 242 -23.50 -17.90 -18.37
C PRO A 242 -24.77 -17.03 -18.48
N THR A 243 -25.66 -17.13 -17.49
CA THR A 243 -26.87 -16.34 -17.28
C THR A 243 -26.69 -14.84 -17.14
N ALA A 244 -25.56 -14.26 -16.73
CA ALA A 244 -25.44 -12.78 -16.73
C ALA A 244 -25.23 -12.24 -18.16
N LYS A 245 -24.46 -12.97 -18.98
CA LYS A 245 -24.33 -12.69 -20.41
C LYS A 245 -25.63 -13.03 -21.13
N ASP A 246 -26.23 -14.19 -20.84
CA ASP A 246 -27.52 -14.58 -21.43
C ASP A 246 -28.65 -13.65 -20.99
N PHE A 247 -28.60 -13.10 -19.76
CA PHE A 247 -29.55 -12.10 -19.27
C PHE A 247 -29.33 -10.75 -19.94
N HIS A 248 -28.08 -10.33 -20.15
CA HIS A 248 -27.78 -9.14 -20.96
C HIS A 248 -28.31 -9.29 -22.40
N ASP A 249 -28.09 -10.46 -23.00
CA ASP A 249 -28.52 -10.77 -24.37
C ASP A 249 -30.05 -10.94 -24.47
N MET A 250 -30.70 -11.51 -23.45
CA MET A 250 -32.15 -11.54 -23.31
C MET A 250 -32.72 -10.13 -23.14
N TRP A 251 -32.11 -9.31 -22.29
CA TRP A 251 -32.54 -7.94 -22.02
C TRP A 251 -32.44 -7.06 -23.28
N LYS A 252 -31.32 -7.15 -24.02
CA LYS A 252 -31.19 -6.50 -25.34
C LYS A 252 -32.31 -6.91 -26.29
N ARG A 253 -32.57 -8.21 -26.42
CA ARG A 253 -33.64 -8.73 -27.29
C ARG A 253 -35.02 -8.22 -26.88
N ALA A 254 -35.30 -8.14 -25.57
CA ALA A 254 -36.55 -7.59 -25.06
C ALA A 254 -36.68 -6.09 -25.38
N CYS A 255 -35.63 -5.30 -25.20
CA CYS A 255 -35.61 -3.88 -25.57
C CYS A 255 -35.81 -3.66 -27.07
N ASP A 256 -35.13 -4.43 -27.92
CA ASP A 256 -35.25 -4.33 -29.38
C ASP A 256 -36.66 -4.70 -29.86
N THR A 257 -37.27 -5.72 -29.23
CA THR A 257 -38.65 -6.14 -29.53
C THR A 257 -39.64 -5.07 -29.10
N ALA A 258 -39.48 -4.51 -27.89
CA ALA A 258 -40.33 -3.43 -27.41
C ALA A 258 -40.23 -2.19 -28.31
N ALA A 259 -39.03 -1.84 -28.76
CA ALA A 259 -38.82 -0.74 -29.71
C ALA A 259 -39.53 -1.00 -31.05
N LYS A 260 -39.46 -2.23 -31.58
CA LYS A 260 -40.18 -2.64 -32.80
C LYS A 260 -41.69 -2.52 -32.64
N CYS A 261 -42.26 -3.05 -31.56
CA CYS A 261 -43.69 -2.96 -31.30
C CYS A 261 -44.17 -1.51 -31.18
N ILE A 262 -43.35 -0.61 -30.61
CA ILE A 262 -43.66 0.82 -30.54
C ILE A 262 -43.63 1.47 -31.93
N THR A 263 -42.69 1.08 -32.80
CA THR A 263 -42.66 1.58 -34.20
C THR A 263 -43.77 1.03 -35.08
N GLU A 264 -44.22 -0.20 -34.85
CA GLU A 264 -45.33 -0.84 -35.58
C GLU A 264 -46.72 -0.35 -35.13
N ALA A 265 -46.80 0.21 -33.92
CA ALA A 265 -48.01 0.81 -33.37
C ALA A 265 -48.24 2.27 -33.81
N LYS A 266 -47.38 2.83 -34.67
CA LYS A 266 -47.53 4.14 -35.31
C LYS A 266 -47.98 3.98 -36.76
#